data_AF-A0A8B6FHQ5-F1
#
_entry.id   AF-A0A8B6FHQ5-F1
#
_cell.length_a   1.000
_cell.length_b   1.000
_cell.length_c   1.000
_cell.angle_alpha   90.00
_cell.angle_beta   90.00
_cell.angle_gamma   90.00
#
_symmetry.space_group_name_H-M   'P 1'
#
loop_
_entity.id
_entity.type
_entity.pdbx_description
1 polymer ?
#
loop_
_entity_poly.entity_id
_entity_poly.type
_entity_poly.pdbx_seq_one_letter_code
_entity_poly.pdbx_strand_id
1 'polypeptide(L)'
;MAFKGLHSVLEKAMKEQLPGGRYFEPTEELREQSKSVIPHNKIPERVFGMLDFFLRYRPNASTISNEAFLMFVFNKTSEWLDSLPQEEKEKLLTDSIKEGRNIQAKYQKRLAQITEARKQKLKDKQIALEKKQKAALKTKSKHTSNIIYFGLWQKKDQVNAILDEIEGVTEKRKALVAQIRFRQKVMKQVVNDKKLYHVSEKGKAHSIDKLKSNVLKLIVDAGDGPGEERSSRNIPLFVGKRVSHAFNDGKWKGHVISVVKGFPDFYNIVYDTDMTDVGDTSSASAIYTYKLKEDYRNGNLEIIPEVDTEDN
;
A
#
# COMPACT_ATOMS: atom_id res chain seq x y z
N MET A 1 -20.21 -4.63 -18.56
CA MET A 1 -19.62 -4.33 -17.22
C MET A 1 -19.39 -2.83 -16.97
N ALA A 2 -18.99 -2.02 -17.96
CA ALA A 2 -18.69 -0.59 -17.77
C ALA A 2 -19.82 0.24 -17.13
N PHE A 3 -21.08 -0.01 -17.50
CA PHE A 3 -22.24 0.71 -16.95
C PHE A 3 -22.51 0.47 -15.45
N LYS A 4 -22.16 -0.71 -14.91
CA LYS A 4 -22.29 -0.97 -13.46
C LYS A 4 -21.26 -0.18 -12.64
N GLY A 5 -20.05 -0.03 -13.19
CA GLY A 5 -19.00 0.80 -12.58
C GLY A 5 -19.39 2.28 -12.59
N LEU A 6 -19.86 2.78 -13.74
CA LEU A 6 -20.34 4.16 -13.87
C LEU A 6 -21.49 4.46 -12.91
N HIS A 7 -22.48 3.55 -12.82
CA HIS A 7 -23.60 3.70 -11.90
C HIS A 7 -23.14 3.80 -10.44
N SER A 8 -22.24 2.92 -9.99
CA SER A 8 -21.70 2.95 -8.62
C SER A 8 -20.91 4.23 -8.32
N VAL A 9 -20.18 4.76 -9.29
CA VAL A 9 -19.44 6.02 -9.15
C VAL A 9 -20.40 7.19 -9.07
N LEU A 10 -21.40 7.25 -9.94
CA LEU A 10 -22.42 8.32 -9.94
C LEU A 10 -23.26 8.30 -8.66
N GLU A 11 -23.64 7.12 -8.17
CA GLU A 11 -24.41 6.97 -6.93
C GLU A 11 -23.62 7.46 -5.71
N LYS A 12 -22.29 7.22 -5.69
CA LYS A 12 -21.41 7.74 -4.64
C LYS A 12 -21.16 9.24 -4.78
N ALA A 13 -20.93 9.72 -5.99
CA ALA A 13 -20.62 11.13 -6.26
C ALA A 13 -21.83 12.04 -6.05
N MET A 14 -23.02 11.57 -6.39
CA MET A 14 -24.28 12.32 -6.28
C MET A 14 -25.09 11.93 -5.03
N LYS A 15 -24.46 11.25 -4.06
CA LYS A 15 -25.14 10.75 -2.85
C LYS A 15 -25.91 11.84 -2.10
N GLU A 16 -25.40 13.08 -2.14
CA GLU A 16 -26.02 14.21 -1.44
C GLU A 16 -27.22 14.79 -2.20
N GLN A 17 -27.33 14.55 -3.50
CA GLN A 17 -28.41 15.00 -4.39
C GLN A 17 -29.46 13.90 -4.66
N LEU A 18 -29.20 12.66 -4.27
CA LEU A 18 -30.10 11.51 -4.39
C LEU A 18 -31.11 11.44 -3.21
N PRO A 19 -32.21 10.66 -3.32
CA PRO A 19 -33.21 10.53 -2.26
C PRO A 19 -32.59 10.19 -0.89
N GLY A 20 -32.86 11.02 0.13
CA GLY A 20 -32.25 10.92 1.46
C GLY A 20 -30.91 11.66 1.61
N GLY A 21 -30.42 12.31 0.57
CA GLY A 21 -29.27 13.20 0.58
C GLY A 21 -29.61 14.62 1.08
N ARG A 22 -28.59 15.33 1.55
CA ARG A 22 -28.70 16.68 2.16
C ARG A 22 -29.34 17.73 1.23
N TYR A 23 -29.22 17.54 -0.08
CA TYR A 23 -29.65 18.50 -1.11
C TYR A 23 -30.82 17.99 -1.95
N PHE A 24 -31.39 16.83 -1.61
CA PHE A 24 -32.57 16.29 -2.29
C PHE A 24 -33.85 17.08 -1.99
N GLU A 25 -34.02 17.48 -0.73
CA GLU A 25 -35.08 18.38 -0.26
C GLU A 25 -34.44 19.57 0.47
N PRO A 26 -33.97 20.59 -0.28
CA PRO A 26 -33.30 21.73 0.32
C PRO A 26 -34.28 22.58 1.14
N THR A 27 -33.85 23.02 2.33
CA THR A 27 -34.58 24.02 3.12
C THR A 27 -34.66 25.36 2.37
N GLU A 28 -35.68 26.16 2.69
CA GLU A 28 -35.92 27.44 1.99
C GLU A 28 -34.71 28.40 2.06
N GLU A 29 -33.98 28.39 3.18
CA GLU A 29 -32.71 29.13 3.34
C GLU A 29 -31.63 28.68 2.35
N LEU A 30 -31.49 27.37 2.13
CA LEU A 30 -30.51 26.81 1.21
C LEU A 30 -30.89 27.11 -0.24
N ARG A 31 -32.19 27.12 -0.54
CA ARG A 31 -32.73 27.48 -1.85
C ARG A 31 -32.47 28.95 -2.16
N GLU A 32 -32.57 29.84 -1.18
CA GLU A 32 -32.23 31.26 -1.36
C GLU A 32 -30.72 31.47 -1.58
N GLN A 33 -29.87 30.81 -0.80
CA GLN A 33 -28.40 30.83 -1.00
C GLN A 33 -28.01 30.28 -2.38
N SER A 34 -28.68 29.22 -2.84
CA SER A 34 -28.38 28.56 -4.12
C SER A 34 -28.68 29.45 -5.34
N LYS A 35 -29.57 30.45 -5.22
CA LYS A 35 -29.82 31.43 -6.30
C LYS A 35 -28.58 32.26 -6.65
N SER A 36 -27.64 32.42 -5.73
CA SER A 36 -26.39 33.15 -5.97
C SER A 36 -25.37 32.35 -6.80
N VAL A 37 -25.58 31.04 -6.94
CA VAL A 37 -24.65 30.14 -7.63
C VAL A 37 -25.08 30.01 -9.10
N ILE A 38 -24.11 30.15 -10.01
CA ILE A 38 -24.34 29.95 -11.44
C ILE A 38 -24.66 28.46 -11.68
N PRO A 39 -25.80 28.11 -12.30
CA PRO A 39 -26.26 26.73 -12.43
C PRO A 39 -25.45 25.88 -13.42
N HIS A 40 -24.50 26.49 -14.14
CA HIS A 40 -23.65 25.82 -15.12
C HIS A 40 -22.17 25.94 -14.77
N ASN A 41 -21.41 24.89 -15.05
CA ASN A 41 -19.97 24.79 -14.82
C ASN A 41 -19.10 25.36 -15.96
N LYS A 42 -19.68 26.12 -16.89
CA LYS A 42 -18.98 26.65 -18.09
C LYS A 42 -17.70 27.43 -17.77
N ILE A 43 -17.68 28.23 -16.70
CA ILE A 43 -16.50 29.02 -16.32
C ILE A 43 -15.37 28.11 -15.84
N PRO A 44 -15.56 27.23 -14.84
CA PRO A 44 -14.58 26.21 -14.48
C PRO A 44 -14.09 25.38 -15.67
N GLU A 45 -14.99 24.88 -16.51
CA GLU A 45 -14.62 24.07 -17.68
C GLU A 45 -13.75 24.86 -18.65
N ARG A 46 -14.07 26.12 -18.93
CA ARG A 46 -13.27 26.99 -19.79
C ARG A 46 -11.89 27.27 -19.18
N VAL A 47 -11.82 27.50 -17.87
CA VAL A 47 -10.55 27.69 -17.14
C VAL A 47 -9.69 26.43 -17.24
N PHE A 48 -10.27 25.26 -16.98
CA PHE A 48 -9.56 23.98 -17.07
C PHE A 48 -9.13 23.65 -18.51
N GLY A 49 -9.99 23.88 -19.49
CA GLY A 49 -9.65 23.69 -20.91
C GLY A 49 -8.49 24.59 -21.34
N MET A 50 -8.49 25.85 -20.91
CA MET A 50 -7.39 26.78 -21.21
C MET A 50 -6.10 26.40 -20.49
N LEU A 51 -6.20 25.94 -19.24
CA LEU A 51 -5.04 25.45 -18.49
C LEU A 51 -4.44 24.20 -19.14
N ASP A 52 -5.26 23.22 -19.55
CA ASP A 52 -4.80 22.03 -20.26
C ASP A 52 -4.12 22.41 -21.59
N PHE A 53 -4.71 23.35 -22.33
CA PHE A 53 -4.06 23.90 -23.52
C PHE A 53 -2.68 24.50 -23.22
N PHE A 54 -2.55 25.34 -22.18
CA PHE A 54 -1.27 25.94 -21.80
C PHE A 54 -0.24 24.91 -21.33
N LEU A 55 -0.66 23.88 -20.61
CA LEU A 55 0.24 22.80 -20.18
C LEU A 55 0.80 22.02 -21.37
N ARG A 56 0.00 21.81 -22.43
CA ARG A 56 0.45 21.15 -23.67
C ARG A 56 1.29 22.07 -24.55
N TYR A 57 0.88 23.33 -24.70
CA TYR A 57 1.56 24.30 -25.55
C TYR A 57 2.89 24.79 -24.94
N ARG A 58 2.97 24.87 -23.61
CA ARG A 58 4.14 25.35 -22.86
C ARG A 58 4.49 24.39 -21.72
N PRO A 59 4.98 23.18 -22.03
CA PRO A 59 5.27 22.17 -21.01
C PRO A 59 6.36 22.59 -20.02
N ASN A 60 7.29 23.45 -20.47
CA ASN A 60 8.38 23.96 -19.63
C ASN A 60 8.00 25.22 -18.83
N ALA A 61 6.78 25.75 -18.97
CA ALA A 61 6.36 26.92 -18.22
C ALA A 61 6.03 26.55 -16.77
N SER A 62 6.39 27.44 -15.85
CA SER A 62 6.05 27.26 -14.43
C SER A 62 4.53 27.37 -14.22
N THR A 63 4.02 26.74 -13.16
CA THR A 63 2.59 26.84 -12.80
C THR A 63 2.16 28.28 -12.57
N ILE A 64 3.01 29.11 -11.97
CA ILE A 64 2.73 30.54 -11.75
C ILE A 64 2.60 31.27 -13.08
N SER A 65 3.48 30.96 -14.04
CA SER A 65 3.44 31.58 -15.37
C SER A 65 2.13 31.23 -16.07
N ASN A 66 1.73 29.96 -16.05
CA ASN A 66 0.47 29.53 -16.66
C ASN A 66 -0.76 30.14 -15.96
N GLU A 67 -0.73 30.26 -14.63
CA GLU A 67 -1.77 30.94 -13.86
C GLU A 67 -1.87 32.43 -14.23
N ALA A 68 -0.72 33.12 -14.33
CA ALA A 68 -0.68 34.52 -14.73
C ALA A 68 -1.24 34.72 -16.15
N PHE A 69 -0.87 33.86 -17.11
CA PHE A 69 -1.45 33.90 -18.46
C PHE A 69 -2.95 33.65 -18.46
N LEU A 70 -3.41 32.70 -17.65
CA LEU A 70 -4.83 32.41 -17.53
C LEU A 70 -5.58 33.62 -16.98
N MET A 71 -5.12 34.20 -15.89
CA MET A 71 -5.71 35.43 -15.33
C MET A 71 -5.67 36.58 -16.34
N PHE A 72 -4.57 36.75 -17.06
CA PHE A 72 -4.41 37.80 -18.07
C PHE A 72 -5.46 37.70 -19.19
N VAL A 73 -5.75 36.47 -19.66
CA VAL A 73 -6.77 36.23 -20.69
C VAL A 73 -8.18 36.39 -20.13
N PHE A 74 -8.48 35.81 -18.97
CA PHE A 74 -9.83 35.84 -18.40
C PHE A 74 -10.24 37.23 -17.92
N ASN A 75 -9.30 38.02 -17.39
CA ASN A 75 -9.53 39.38 -16.94
C ASN A 75 -9.45 40.40 -18.09
N LYS A 76 -9.26 39.95 -19.34
CA LYS A 76 -9.12 40.82 -20.53
C LYS A 76 -8.07 41.91 -20.32
N THR A 77 -6.98 41.57 -19.63
CA THR A 77 -5.98 42.53 -19.20
C THR A 77 -5.30 43.22 -20.39
N SER A 78 -5.19 42.56 -21.55
CA SER A 78 -4.72 43.20 -22.79
C SER A 78 -5.64 44.32 -23.26
N GLU A 79 -6.94 44.06 -23.35
CA GLU A 79 -7.94 45.06 -23.78
C GLU A 79 -7.93 46.27 -22.84
N TRP A 80 -7.84 46.01 -21.53
CA TRP A 80 -7.71 47.05 -20.52
C TRP A 80 -6.40 47.85 -20.65
N LEU A 81 -5.27 47.16 -20.87
CA LEU A 81 -3.97 47.80 -21.04
C LEU A 81 -3.90 48.70 -22.29
N ASP A 82 -4.65 48.36 -23.34
CA ASP A 82 -4.74 49.16 -24.56
C ASP A 82 -5.66 50.37 -24.43
N SER A 83 -6.55 50.39 -23.42
CA SER A 83 -7.42 51.54 -23.12
C SER A 83 -6.73 52.65 -22.30
N LEU A 84 -5.54 52.38 -21.75
CA LEU A 84 -4.81 53.28 -20.87
C LEU A 84 -3.87 54.24 -21.64
N PRO A 85 -3.59 55.44 -21.09
CA PRO A 85 -2.54 56.31 -21.61
C PRO A 85 -1.17 55.64 -21.60
N GLN A 86 -0.33 55.97 -22.59
CA GLN A 86 0.98 55.34 -22.77
C GLN A 86 1.90 55.47 -21.54
N GLU A 87 1.89 56.63 -20.88
CA GLU A 87 2.71 56.88 -19.69
C GLU A 87 2.30 56.00 -18.49
N GLU A 88 0.99 55.84 -18.26
CA GLU A 88 0.48 54.96 -17.20
C GLU A 88 0.74 53.48 -17.51
N LYS A 89 0.61 53.08 -18.78
CA LYS A 89 0.93 51.73 -19.26
C LYS A 89 2.38 51.36 -18.99
N GLU A 90 3.33 52.23 -19.33
CA GLU A 90 4.76 51.98 -19.11
C GLU A 90 5.12 51.90 -17.63
N LYS A 91 4.51 52.76 -16.80
CA LYS A 91 4.68 52.71 -15.35
C LYS A 91 4.20 51.39 -14.77
N LEU A 92 2.98 50.96 -15.12
CA LEU A 92 2.39 49.70 -14.64
C LEU A 92 3.18 48.46 -15.08
N LEU A 93 3.69 48.45 -16.31
CA LEU A 93 4.55 47.36 -16.79
C LEU A 93 5.87 47.30 -16.02
N THR A 94 6.49 48.46 -15.77
CA THR A 94 7.74 48.55 -15.01
C THR A 94 7.57 48.05 -13.57
N ASP A 95 6.47 48.43 -12.92
CA ASP A 95 6.16 47.99 -11.56
C ASP A 95 5.82 46.48 -11.53
N SER A 96 5.10 45.98 -12.54
CA SER A 96 4.80 44.55 -12.68
C SER A 96 6.06 43.70 -12.84
N ILE A 97 7.06 44.18 -13.59
CA ILE A 97 8.35 43.49 -13.76
C ILE A 97 9.10 43.42 -12.42
N LYS A 98 9.10 44.51 -11.64
CA LYS A 98 9.73 44.55 -10.32
C LYS A 98 9.03 43.59 -9.35
N GLU A 99 7.71 43.63 -9.28
CA GLU A 99 6.93 42.77 -8.39
C GLU A 99 6.97 41.29 -8.80
N GLY A 100 7.08 40.99 -10.09
CA GLY A 100 7.26 39.63 -10.58
C GLY A 100 8.46 38.92 -9.93
N ARG A 101 9.58 39.63 -9.73
CA ARG A 101 10.76 39.10 -9.03
C ARG A 101 10.47 38.79 -7.56
N ASN A 102 9.72 39.65 -6.88
CA ASN A 102 9.31 39.45 -5.50
C ASN A 102 8.40 38.22 -5.36
N ILE A 103 7.44 38.05 -6.28
CA ILE A 103 6.53 36.91 -6.31
C ILE A 103 7.30 35.61 -6.51
N GLN A 104 8.25 35.60 -7.46
CA GLN A 104 9.09 34.42 -7.70
C GLN A 104 9.94 34.05 -6.48
N ALA A 105 10.53 35.03 -5.79
CA ALA A 105 11.27 34.80 -4.56
C ALA A 105 10.39 34.23 -3.43
N LYS A 106 9.17 34.75 -3.26
CA LYS A 106 8.18 34.23 -2.30
C LYS A 106 7.78 32.79 -2.63
N TYR A 107 7.59 32.47 -3.91
CA TYR A 107 7.24 31.13 -4.34
C TYR A 107 8.35 30.12 -4.06
N GLN A 108 9.61 30.47 -4.36
CA GLN A 108 10.75 29.60 -4.06
C GLN A 108 10.90 29.34 -2.56
N LYS A 109 10.73 30.36 -1.72
CA LYS A 109 10.69 30.19 -0.25
C LYS A 109 9.58 29.23 0.18
N ARG A 110 8.38 29.36 -0.40
CA ARG A 110 7.25 28.46 -0.11
C ARG A 110 7.54 27.02 -0.55
N LEU A 111 8.16 26.81 -1.71
CA LEU A 111 8.57 25.49 -2.17
C LEU A 111 9.59 24.84 -1.22
N ALA A 112 10.57 25.61 -0.74
CA ALA A 112 11.53 25.13 0.24
C ALA A 112 10.84 24.70 1.54
N GLN A 113 9.93 25.52 2.08
CA GLN A 113 9.14 25.20 3.28
C GLN A 113 8.29 23.93 3.09
N ILE A 114 7.63 23.77 1.94
CA ILE A 114 6.84 22.58 1.64
C ILE A 114 7.74 21.34 1.60
N THR A 115 8.93 21.46 1.02
CA THR A 115 9.90 20.37 0.91
C THR A 115 10.43 19.96 2.28
N GLU A 116 10.76 20.92 3.14
CA GLU A 116 11.18 20.69 4.53
C GLU A 116 10.07 20.03 5.35
N ALA A 117 8.83 20.52 5.25
CA ALA A 117 7.68 19.93 5.93
C ALA A 117 7.43 18.48 5.48
N ARG A 118 7.59 18.17 4.18
CA ARG A 118 7.51 16.80 3.65
C ARG A 118 8.62 15.93 4.23
N LYS A 119 9.85 16.43 4.30
CA LYS A 119 11.00 15.72 4.88
C LYS A 119 10.79 15.41 6.36
N GLN A 120 10.28 16.36 7.13
CA GLN A 120 9.94 16.16 8.54
C GLN A 120 8.86 15.09 8.70
N LYS A 121 7.75 15.16 7.94
CA LYS A 121 6.70 14.12 7.97
C LYS A 121 7.23 12.73 7.64
N LEU A 122 8.19 12.60 6.72
CA LEU A 122 8.83 11.32 6.42
C LEU A 122 9.68 10.81 7.58
N LYS A 123 10.48 11.69 8.21
CA LYS A 123 11.27 11.34 9.40
C LYS A 123 10.38 10.89 10.55
N ASP A 124 9.29 11.61 10.82
CA ASP A 124 8.35 11.27 11.89
C ASP A 124 7.71 9.91 11.65
N LYS A 125 7.34 9.60 10.39
CA LYS A 125 6.85 8.28 10.01
C LYS A 125 7.89 7.19 10.24
N GLN A 126 9.16 7.45 9.92
CA GLN A 126 10.26 6.50 10.15
C GLN A 126 10.47 6.24 11.65
N ILE A 127 10.52 7.30 12.47
CA ILE A 127 10.67 7.19 13.93
C ILE A 127 9.47 6.43 14.53
N ALA A 128 8.24 6.72 14.07
CA ALA A 128 7.05 6.01 14.53
C ALA A 128 7.09 4.52 14.15
N LEU A 129 7.57 4.18 12.94
CA LEU A 129 7.74 2.81 12.50
C LEU A 129 8.78 2.08 13.34
N GLU A 130 9.95 2.68 13.59
CA GLU A 130 11.00 2.12 14.43
C GLU A 130 10.52 1.91 15.87
N LYS A 131 9.80 2.88 16.45
CA LYS A 131 9.20 2.74 17.78
C LYS A 131 8.21 1.59 17.83
N LYS A 132 7.38 1.44 16.80
CA LYS A 132 6.43 0.32 16.68
C LYS A 132 7.14 -1.03 16.55
N GLN A 133 8.22 -1.10 15.77
CA GLN A 133 9.04 -2.31 15.62
C GLN A 133 9.75 -2.68 16.92
N LYS A 134 10.41 -1.73 17.59
CA LYS A 134 11.06 -1.92 18.90
C LYS A 134 10.04 -2.38 19.96
N ALA A 135 8.84 -1.78 19.99
CA ALA A 135 7.77 -2.19 20.90
C ALA A 135 7.26 -3.61 20.61
N ALA A 136 7.12 -3.98 19.34
CA ALA A 136 6.73 -5.32 18.93
C ALA A 136 7.81 -6.36 19.31
N LEU A 137 9.09 -6.04 19.11
CA LEU A 137 10.21 -6.90 19.50
C LEU A 137 10.28 -7.08 21.02
N LYS A 138 10.13 -5.99 21.79
CA LYS A 138 10.06 -6.05 23.27
C LYS A 138 8.90 -6.92 23.75
N THR A 139 7.75 -6.84 23.08
CA THR A 139 6.58 -7.66 23.42
C THR A 139 6.81 -9.14 23.09
N LYS A 140 7.42 -9.45 21.94
CA LYS A 140 7.82 -10.82 21.59
C LYS A 140 8.82 -11.39 22.58
N SER A 141 9.88 -10.63 22.90
CA SER A 141 10.88 -11.02 23.89
C SER A 141 10.26 -11.34 25.25
N LYS A 142 9.34 -10.50 25.76
CA LYS A 142 8.59 -10.79 27.00
C LYS A 142 7.81 -12.10 26.93
N HIS A 143 7.14 -12.38 25.81
CA HIS A 143 6.40 -13.63 25.62
C HIS A 143 7.33 -14.84 25.53
N THR A 144 8.50 -14.71 24.91
CA THR A 144 9.53 -15.76 24.89
C THR A 144 10.11 -16.01 26.28
N SER A 145 10.45 -14.98 27.06
CA SER A 145 10.93 -15.12 28.43
C SER A 145 9.93 -15.85 29.33
N ASN A 146 8.63 -15.54 29.19
CA ASN A 146 7.58 -16.23 29.93
C ASN A 146 7.50 -17.73 29.55
N ILE A 147 7.69 -18.08 28.29
CA ILE A 147 7.72 -19.49 27.85
C ILE A 147 8.98 -20.21 28.29
N ILE A 148 10.13 -19.54 28.35
CA ILE A 148 11.34 -20.13 28.92
C ILE A 148 11.11 -20.51 30.40
N TYR A 149 10.36 -19.70 31.15
CA TYR A 149 10.02 -19.99 32.54
C TYR A 149 9.00 -21.13 32.70
N PHE A 150 7.92 -21.15 31.91
CA PHE A 150 6.84 -22.15 32.03
C PHE A 150 7.00 -23.41 31.16
N GLY A 151 7.99 -23.43 30.25
CA GLY A 151 8.17 -24.45 29.22
C GLY A 151 7.19 -24.30 28.05
N LEU A 152 7.53 -24.85 26.87
CA LEU A 152 6.63 -24.91 25.71
C LEU A 152 5.92 -26.26 25.68
N TRP A 153 4.59 -26.26 25.68
CA TRP A 153 3.82 -27.52 25.71
C TRP A 153 3.46 -27.95 24.29
N GLN A 154 3.85 -29.16 23.90
CA GLN A 154 3.66 -29.70 22.55
C GLN A 154 2.71 -30.90 22.51
N LYS A 155 2.65 -31.71 23.57
CA LYS A 155 1.78 -32.88 23.66
C LYS A 155 0.65 -32.68 24.68
N LYS A 156 -0.49 -33.34 24.45
CA LYS A 156 -1.65 -33.28 25.36
C LYS A 156 -1.30 -33.77 26.77
N ASP A 157 -0.47 -34.80 26.86
CA ASP A 157 -0.06 -35.40 28.13
C ASP A 157 0.83 -34.45 28.94
N GLN A 158 1.67 -33.66 28.27
CA GLN A 158 2.51 -32.64 28.90
C GLN A 158 1.66 -31.50 29.49
N VAL A 159 0.56 -31.13 28.83
CA VAL A 159 -0.35 -30.10 29.34
C VAL A 159 -1.02 -30.56 30.64
N ASN A 160 -1.42 -31.83 30.73
CA ASN A 160 -2.04 -32.35 31.95
C ASN A 160 -1.02 -32.49 33.08
N ALA A 161 0.14 -33.11 32.82
CA ALA A 161 1.19 -33.31 33.82
C ALA A 161 1.67 -31.99 34.46
N ILE A 162 1.93 -30.96 33.65
CA ILE A 162 2.43 -29.66 34.14
C ILE A 162 1.31 -28.86 34.85
N LEU A 163 0.05 -29.04 34.45
CA LEU A 163 -1.07 -28.41 35.15
C LEU A 163 -1.39 -29.08 36.49
N ASP A 164 -1.04 -30.35 36.65
CA ASP A 164 -1.20 -31.10 37.91
C ASP A 164 -0.06 -30.78 38.89
N GLU A 165 1.15 -30.50 38.39
CA GLU A 165 2.32 -30.09 39.20
C GLU A 165 2.21 -28.66 39.77
N ILE A 166 1.50 -27.75 39.10
CA ILE A 166 1.30 -26.39 39.58
C ILE A 166 0.16 -26.38 40.61
N GLU A 167 0.40 -25.98 41.85
CA GLU A 167 -0.67 -25.93 42.88
C GLU A 167 -1.50 -24.62 42.82
N GLY A 168 -0.93 -23.53 42.32
CA GLY A 168 -1.56 -22.21 42.30
C GLY A 168 -2.52 -21.97 41.12
N VAL A 169 -3.80 -21.72 41.41
CA VAL A 169 -4.86 -21.36 40.42
C VAL A 169 -4.46 -20.14 39.56
N THR A 170 -3.78 -19.16 40.16
CA THR A 170 -3.29 -17.96 39.49
C THR A 170 -2.11 -18.25 38.56
N GLU A 171 -1.20 -19.13 38.95
CA GLU A 171 -0.05 -19.55 38.15
C GLU A 171 -0.48 -20.44 36.98
N LYS A 172 -1.45 -21.35 37.17
CA LYS A 172 -2.06 -22.12 36.07
C LYS A 172 -2.61 -21.20 34.99
N ARG A 173 -3.31 -20.14 35.38
CA ARG A 173 -3.84 -19.15 34.46
C ARG A 173 -2.72 -18.39 33.74
N LYS A 174 -1.66 -17.97 34.43
CA LYS A 174 -0.52 -17.27 33.81
C LYS A 174 0.20 -18.16 32.80
N ALA A 175 0.45 -19.41 33.13
CA ALA A 175 1.06 -20.40 32.24
C ALA A 175 0.21 -20.59 30.97
N LEU A 176 -1.09 -20.85 31.11
CA LEU A 176 -2.01 -21.00 29.97
C LEU A 176 -2.08 -19.75 29.09
N VAL A 177 -2.13 -18.56 29.69
CA VAL A 177 -2.13 -17.29 28.95
C VAL A 177 -0.79 -17.06 28.24
N ALA A 178 0.32 -17.46 28.85
CA ALA A 178 1.64 -17.40 28.22
C ALA A 178 1.70 -18.29 26.98
N GLN A 179 1.17 -19.53 27.05
CA GLN A 179 1.07 -20.44 25.89
C GLN A 179 0.25 -19.84 24.74
N ILE A 180 -0.96 -19.33 25.04
CA ILE A 180 -1.84 -18.75 24.02
C ILE A 180 -1.19 -17.53 23.36
N ARG A 181 -0.62 -16.61 24.16
CA ARG A 181 0.02 -15.39 23.64
C ARG A 181 1.29 -15.67 22.85
N PHE A 182 2.07 -16.67 23.26
CA PHE A 182 3.25 -17.09 22.52
C PHE A 182 2.88 -17.67 21.16
N ARG A 183 1.92 -18.59 21.11
CA ARG A 183 1.40 -19.17 19.86
C ARG A 183 0.81 -18.11 18.92
N GLN A 184 0.09 -17.13 19.48
CA GLN A 184 -0.49 -16.02 18.72
C GLN A 184 0.55 -15.01 18.19
N LYS A 185 1.44 -14.51 19.06
CA LYS A 185 2.29 -13.33 18.75
C LYS A 185 3.71 -13.68 18.32
N VAL A 186 4.25 -14.79 18.81
CA VAL A 186 5.60 -15.26 18.48
C VAL A 186 5.55 -16.26 17.34
N MET A 187 4.76 -17.34 17.47
CA MET A 187 4.64 -18.38 16.43
C MET A 187 3.71 -17.98 15.28
N LYS A 188 2.82 -17.00 15.47
CA LYS A 188 1.82 -16.55 14.47
C LYS A 188 1.04 -17.72 13.87
N GLN A 189 0.63 -18.68 14.70
CA GLN A 189 -0.10 -19.86 14.23
C GLN A 189 -1.42 -19.42 13.57
N VAL A 190 -1.65 -19.86 12.33
CA VAL A 190 -2.89 -19.59 11.60
C VAL A 190 -3.93 -20.59 12.07
N VAL A 191 -5.07 -20.10 12.53
CA VAL A 191 -6.14 -20.92 13.09
C VAL A 191 -7.46 -20.47 12.51
N ASN A 192 -8.34 -21.43 12.21
CA ASN A 192 -9.65 -21.18 11.60
C ASN A 192 -10.54 -20.30 12.49
N ASP A 193 -10.50 -20.52 13.81
CA ASP A 193 -11.21 -19.70 14.79
C ASP A 193 -10.25 -18.79 15.58
N LYS A 194 -10.28 -17.48 15.26
CA LYS A 194 -9.50 -16.45 15.98
C LYS A 194 -9.92 -16.30 17.45
N LYS A 195 -11.10 -16.79 17.85
CA LYS A 195 -11.59 -16.74 19.24
C LYS A 195 -10.75 -17.59 20.19
N LEU A 196 -10.01 -18.57 19.67
CA LEU A 196 -9.11 -19.42 20.47
C LEU A 196 -7.95 -18.64 21.11
N TYR A 197 -7.65 -17.45 20.58
CA TYR A 197 -6.62 -16.56 21.14
C TYR A 197 -7.14 -15.56 22.18
N HIS A 198 -8.45 -15.50 22.41
CA HIS A 198 -9.00 -14.60 23.42
C HIS A 198 -8.77 -15.15 24.82
N VAL A 199 -8.35 -14.26 25.72
CA VAL A 199 -8.13 -14.55 27.16
C VAL A 199 -9.33 -14.10 28.00
N SER A 200 -10.16 -13.22 27.43
CA SER A 200 -11.39 -12.70 28.02
C SER A 200 -12.41 -12.42 26.91
N GLU A 201 -13.69 -12.47 27.28
CA GLU A 201 -14.82 -12.18 26.39
C GLU A 201 -15.81 -11.32 27.16
N LYS A 202 -16.26 -10.21 26.55
CA LYS A 202 -17.17 -9.23 27.15
C LYS A 202 -16.75 -8.78 28.58
N GLY A 203 -15.46 -8.54 28.78
CA GLY A 203 -14.92 -8.06 30.06
C GLY A 203 -14.72 -9.13 31.16
N LYS A 204 -15.16 -10.38 30.94
CA LYS A 204 -14.94 -11.49 31.88
C LYS A 204 -13.80 -12.38 31.41
N ALA A 205 -12.84 -12.67 32.30
CA ALA A 205 -11.74 -13.58 32.01
C ALA A 205 -12.24 -15.02 31.87
N HIS A 206 -11.73 -15.76 30.89
CA HIS A 206 -12.14 -17.15 30.68
C HIS A 206 -11.76 -18.04 31.88
N SER A 207 -12.59 -19.06 32.13
CA SER A 207 -12.29 -20.10 33.11
C SER A 207 -11.03 -20.87 32.72
N ILE A 208 -10.39 -21.49 33.71
CA ILE A 208 -9.16 -22.28 33.49
C ILE A 208 -9.45 -23.43 32.52
N ASP A 209 -10.61 -24.06 32.63
CA ASP A 209 -11.02 -25.17 31.75
C ASP A 209 -11.21 -24.71 30.30
N LYS A 210 -11.78 -23.50 30.09
CA LYS A 210 -11.92 -22.91 28.75
C LYS A 210 -10.55 -22.55 28.16
N LEU A 211 -9.62 -22.03 28.97
CA LEU A 211 -8.25 -21.74 28.53
C LEU A 211 -7.46 -23.04 28.22
N LYS A 212 -7.64 -24.09 29.03
CA LYS A 212 -7.06 -25.42 28.80
C LYS A 212 -7.59 -26.03 27.50
N SER A 213 -8.90 -25.97 27.28
CA SER A 213 -9.53 -26.42 26.02
C SER A 213 -9.00 -25.64 24.81
N ASN A 214 -8.86 -24.33 24.93
CA ASN A 214 -8.28 -23.50 23.87
C ASN A 214 -6.82 -23.88 23.55
N VAL A 215 -5.98 -24.10 24.58
CA VAL A 215 -4.58 -24.52 24.38
C VAL A 215 -4.50 -25.92 23.76
N LEU A 216 -5.35 -26.87 24.19
CA LEU A 216 -5.41 -28.20 23.60
C LEU A 216 -5.85 -28.17 22.14
N LYS A 217 -6.86 -27.35 21.79
CA LYS A 217 -7.26 -27.13 20.39
C LYS A 217 -6.13 -26.49 19.57
N LEU A 218 -5.43 -25.50 20.11
CA LEU A 218 -4.25 -24.90 19.46
C LEU A 218 -3.08 -25.89 19.28
N ILE A 219 -2.96 -26.89 20.15
CA ILE A 219 -1.96 -27.96 20.02
C ILE A 219 -2.41 -29.00 18.99
N VAL A 220 -3.69 -29.36 18.97
CA VAL A 220 -4.26 -30.26 17.95
C VAL A 220 -4.17 -29.61 16.56
N ASP A 221 -4.59 -28.37 16.42
CA ASP A 221 -4.45 -27.55 15.20
C ASP A 221 -2.98 -27.22 14.85
N ALA A 222 -2.01 -27.60 15.68
CA ALA A 222 -0.58 -27.55 15.38
C ALA A 222 0.01 -28.93 15.05
N GLY A 223 -0.57 -30.01 15.59
CA GLY A 223 -0.12 -31.40 15.43
C GLY A 223 -0.77 -32.08 14.23
N ASP A 224 -2.05 -31.83 14.01
CA ASP A 224 -2.54 -31.63 12.64
C ASP A 224 -1.87 -30.32 12.22
N GLY A 225 -0.76 -30.41 11.50
CA GLY A 225 -0.20 -29.21 10.86
C GLY A 225 -1.32 -28.48 10.10
N PRO A 226 -1.10 -27.23 9.65
CA PRO A 226 -1.98 -26.68 8.62
C PRO A 226 -2.13 -27.79 7.60
N GLY A 227 -3.35 -28.33 7.44
CA GLY A 227 -3.58 -29.46 6.57
C GLY A 227 -2.80 -29.14 5.34
N GLU A 228 -1.86 -30.04 4.99
CA GLU A 228 -1.05 -29.90 3.80
C GLU A 228 -1.97 -29.27 2.79
N GLU A 229 -1.68 -28.04 2.37
CA GLU A 229 -2.20 -27.60 1.10
C GLU A 229 -1.75 -28.71 0.18
N ARG A 230 -2.68 -29.61 -0.14
CA ARG A 230 -2.50 -30.66 -1.10
C ARG A 230 -2.03 -29.92 -2.34
N SER A 231 -0.73 -30.05 -2.62
CA SER A 231 0.12 -29.25 -3.51
C SER A 231 1.17 -28.33 -2.86
N SER A 232 1.82 -28.78 -1.79
CA SER A 232 3.29 -28.81 -1.75
C SER A 232 3.81 -30.16 -2.26
N ARG A 233 3.37 -30.59 -3.45
CA ARG A 233 4.23 -31.43 -4.28
C ARG A 233 5.45 -30.55 -4.55
N ASN A 234 6.58 -30.83 -3.89
CA ASN A 234 7.92 -30.31 -4.19
C ASN A 234 7.87 -29.06 -5.09
N ILE A 235 7.42 -27.90 -4.55
CA ILE A 235 7.51 -26.66 -5.32
C ILE A 235 8.98 -26.25 -5.17
N PRO A 236 9.80 -26.38 -6.21
CA PRO A 236 11.22 -26.13 -6.07
C PRO A 236 11.42 -24.64 -5.81
N LEU A 237 12.48 -24.31 -5.06
CA LEU A 237 12.86 -22.90 -4.89
C LEU A 237 13.23 -22.35 -6.28
N PHE A 238 12.37 -21.50 -6.85
CA PHE A 238 12.58 -20.95 -8.19
C PHE A 238 13.72 -19.92 -8.25
N VAL A 239 13.94 -19.20 -7.15
CA VAL A 239 14.94 -18.12 -7.09
C VAL A 239 16.33 -18.69 -7.35
N GLY A 240 17.02 -18.16 -8.36
CA GLY A 240 18.33 -18.62 -8.80
C GLY A 240 18.30 -19.80 -9.78
N LYS A 241 17.11 -20.29 -10.18
CA LYS A 241 16.99 -21.37 -11.16
C LYS A 241 16.69 -20.86 -12.56
N ARG A 242 17.22 -21.58 -13.54
CA ARG A 242 16.89 -21.40 -14.96
C ARG A 242 15.60 -22.12 -15.28
N VAL A 243 14.68 -21.44 -15.96
CA VAL A 243 13.32 -21.93 -16.22
C VAL A 243 12.97 -21.78 -17.69
N SER A 244 12.11 -22.67 -18.18
CA SER A 244 11.44 -22.57 -19.47
C SER A 244 9.97 -22.26 -19.23
N HIS A 245 9.53 -21.07 -19.63
CA HIS A 245 8.16 -20.57 -19.47
C HIS A 245 7.41 -20.65 -20.80
N ALA A 246 6.33 -21.42 -20.83
CA ALA A 246 5.44 -21.54 -21.98
C ALA A 246 4.35 -20.45 -21.95
N PHE A 247 4.31 -19.66 -23.02
CA PHE A 247 3.23 -18.73 -23.35
C PHE A 247 2.47 -19.24 -24.58
N ASN A 248 1.33 -18.62 -24.89
CA ASN A 248 0.54 -18.94 -26.08
C ASN A 248 1.36 -18.87 -27.38
N ASP A 249 2.38 -18.00 -27.41
CA ASP A 249 3.20 -17.72 -28.57
C ASP A 249 4.53 -18.50 -28.61
N GLY A 250 4.80 -19.37 -27.62
CA GLY A 250 6.00 -20.21 -27.59
C GLY A 250 6.61 -20.42 -26.20
N LYS A 251 7.70 -21.18 -26.13
CA LYS A 251 8.48 -21.42 -24.90
C LYS A 251 9.68 -20.48 -24.82
N TRP A 252 9.82 -19.78 -23.71
CA TRP A 252 10.85 -18.78 -23.46
C TRP A 252 11.74 -19.21 -22.29
N LYS A 253 13.05 -19.15 -22.48
CA LYS A 253 14.02 -19.51 -21.43
C LYS A 253 14.46 -18.26 -20.69
N GLY A 254 14.58 -18.36 -19.37
CA GLY A 254 14.97 -17.24 -18.53
C GLY A 254 15.48 -17.65 -17.17
N HIS A 255 15.89 -16.64 -16.39
CA HIS A 255 16.43 -16.79 -15.05
C HIS A 255 15.57 -16.05 -14.02
N VAL A 256 15.21 -16.74 -12.93
CA VAL A 256 14.39 -16.17 -11.87
C VAL A 256 15.28 -15.47 -10.84
N ILE A 257 15.20 -14.15 -10.78
CA ILE A 257 16.11 -13.30 -9.99
C ILE A 257 15.72 -13.30 -8.51
N SER A 258 14.47 -12.96 -8.19
CA SER A 258 14.05 -12.68 -6.81
C SER A 258 12.54 -12.69 -6.65
N VAL A 259 12.08 -12.79 -5.40
CA VAL A 259 10.66 -12.57 -5.04
C VAL A 259 10.40 -11.07 -4.91
N VAL A 260 9.25 -10.61 -5.40
CA VAL A 260 8.87 -9.20 -5.33
C VAL A 260 8.65 -8.77 -3.88
N LYS A 261 9.34 -7.69 -3.48
CA LYS A 261 9.26 -7.16 -2.12
C LYS A 261 7.83 -6.68 -1.81
N GLY A 262 7.15 -7.37 -0.90
CA GLY A 262 5.79 -7.07 -0.49
C GLY A 262 4.71 -7.96 -1.13
N PHE A 263 5.07 -8.76 -2.14
CA PHE A 263 4.16 -9.68 -2.84
C PHE A 263 4.80 -11.08 -2.95
N PRO A 264 4.65 -11.96 -1.94
CA PRO A 264 5.40 -13.22 -1.82
C PRO A 264 5.05 -14.27 -2.88
N ASP A 265 3.99 -14.06 -3.67
CA ASP A 265 3.58 -14.95 -4.75
C ASP A 265 4.06 -14.49 -6.14
N PHE A 266 4.69 -13.32 -6.22
CA PHE A 266 5.23 -12.77 -7.47
C PHE A 266 6.75 -12.88 -7.52
N TYR A 267 7.27 -13.27 -8.67
CA TYR A 267 8.68 -13.51 -8.93
C TYR A 267 9.15 -12.64 -10.08
N ASN A 268 10.35 -12.09 -9.95
CA ASN A 268 11.07 -11.36 -10.98
C ASN A 268 11.84 -12.35 -11.85
N ILE A 269 11.62 -12.31 -13.16
CA ILE A 269 12.26 -13.16 -14.17
C ILE A 269 12.79 -12.29 -15.31
N VAL A 270 13.93 -12.70 -15.89
CA VAL A 270 14.49 -12.13 -17.12
C VAL A 270 14.65 -13.23 -18.14
N TYR A 271 14.29 -12.96 -19.40
CA TYR A 271 14.37 -13.93 -20.50
C TYR A 271 15.65 -13.75 -21.32
N ASP A 272 16.18 -14.85 -21.83
CA ASP A 272 17.43 -14.89 -22.61
C ASP A 272 17.31 -14.12 -23.94
N THR A 273 16.09 -14.01 -24.49
CA THR A 273 15.80 -13.27 -25.73
C THR A 273 15.99 -11.76 -25.59
N ASP A 274 15.92 -11.25 -24.37
CA ASP A 274 16.16 -9.84 -24.06
C ASP A 274 17.61 -9.61 -23.61
N MET A 275 18.48 -10.63 -23.71
CA MET A 275 19.90 -10.60 -23.34
C MET A 275 20.90 -10.51 -24.53
N THR A 276 20.43 -10.38 -25.77
CA THR A 276 21.30 -10.09 -26.95
C THR A 276 21.12 -8.60 -27.34
N ASP A 277 22.13 -7.77 -27.59
CA ASP A 277 23.48 -8.05 -28.08
C ASP A 277 24.54 -7.08 -27.52
N VAL A 278 25.73 -7.64 -27.44
CA VAL A 278 27.05 -7.02 -27.34
C VAL A 278 27.16 -5.88 -28.35
N GLY A 279 27.34 -4.64 -27.88
CA GLY A 279 27.90 -3.56 -28.72
C GLY A 279 27.27 -2.18 -28.61
N ASP A 280 26.14 -1.98 -27.93
CA ASP A 280 25.58 -0.64 -27.76
C ASP A 280 24.99 -0.40 -26.37
N THR A 281 25.38 0.70 -25.76
CA THR A 281 25.25 0.93 -24.31
C THR A 281 23.87 1.50 -23.99
N SER A 282 22.78 0.77 -24.25
CA SER A 282 21.43 1.21 -23.82
C SER A 282 20.27 0.19 -23.86
N SER A 283 20.49 -1.11 -24.12
CA SER A 283 19.41 -2.10 -24.08
C SER A 283 19.21 -2.63 -22.67
N ALA A 284 18.34 -2.00 -21.87
CA ALA A 284 18.02 -2.46 -20.52
C ALA A 284 17.30 -3.82 -20.57
N SER A 285 17.89 -4.85 -19.96
CA SER A 285 17.22 -6.15 -19.75
C SER A 285 15.87 -5.93 -19.07
N ALA A 286 14.77 -6.26 -19.76
CA ALA A 286 13.43 -6.09 -19.20
C ALA A 286 13.22 -7.12 -18.08
N ILE A 287 12.85 -6.63 -16.89
CA ILE A 287 12.50 -7.47 -15.75
C ILE A 287 10.99 -7.66 -15.76
N TYR A 288 10.56 -8.91 -15.85
CA TYR A 288 9.15 -9.28 -15.83
C TYR A 288 8.75 -9.83 -14.46
N THR A 289 7.47 -9.71 -14.13
CA THR A 289 6.94 -10.11 -12.84
C THR A 289 5.71 -11.01 -13.02
N TYR A 290 5.83 -12.28 -12.61
CA TYR A 290 4.77 -13.30 -12.78
C TYR A 290 4.54 -14.12 -11.52
N LYS A 291 3.39 -14.80 -11.46
CA LYS A 291 3.06 -15.76 -10.41
C LYS A 291 3.54 -17.17 -10.78
N LEU A 292 4.86 -17.34 -10.80
CA LEU A 292 5.51 -18.57 -11.27
C LEU A 292 5.06 -19.86 -10.56
N LYS A 293 4.55 -19.77 -9.32
CA LYS A 293 3.95 -20.93 -8.61
C LYS A 293 2.67 -21.43 -9.31
N GLU A 294 1.83 -20.53 -9.82
CA GLU A 294 0.62 -20.87 -10.56
C GLU A 294 1.00 -21.47 -11.91
N ASP A 295 1.98 -20.87 -12.60
CA ASP A 295 2.45 -21.35 -13.91
C ASP A 295 3.10 -22.74 -13.83
N TYR A 296 3.87 -23.02 -12.77
CA TYR A 296 4.41 -24.35 -12.49
C TYR A 296 3.33 -25.39 -12.19
N ARG A 297 2.30 -25.03 -11.41
CA ARG A 297 1.16 -25.93 -11.13
C ARG A 297 0.36 -26.24 -12.39
N ASN A 298 0.27 -25.29 -13.31
CA ASN A 298 -0.44 -25.44 -14.59
C ASN A 298 0.40 -26.15 -15.67
N GLY A 299 1.66 -26.51 -15.39
CA GLY A 299 2.56 -27.13 -16.36
C GLY A 299 3.11 -26.17 -17.41
N ASN A 300 2.93 -24.86 -17.23
CA ASN A 300 3.43 -23.82 -18.12
C ASN A 300 4.86 -23.38 -17.76
N LEU A 301 5.42 -23.87 -16.66
CA LEU A 301 6.78 -23.57 -16.24
C LEU A 301 7.55 -24.85 -15.92
N GLU A 302 8.70 -25.03 -16.57
CA GLU A 302 9.61 -26.16 -16.35
C GLU A 302 10.96 -25.64 -15.81
N ILE A 303 11.53 -26.28 -14.79
CA ILE A 303 12.87 -25.94 -14.29
C ILE A 303 13.91 -26.72 -15.09
N ILE A 304 14.87 -26.00 -15.66
CA ILE A 304 15.98 -26.61 -16.39
C ILE A 304 17.04 -26.99 -15.36
N PRO A 305 17.38 -28.29 -15.19
CA PRO A 305 18.46 -28.69 -14.30
C PRO A 305 19.79 -28.11 -14.80
N GLU A 306 20.54 -27.47 -13.90
CA GLU A 306 21.92 -27.08 -14.15
C GLU A 306 22.75 -28.37 -14.21
N VAL A 307 23.25 -28.69 -15.40
CA VAL A 307 24.27 -29.74 -15.55
C VAL A 307 25.56 -29.12 -15.03
N ASP A 308 26.11 -29.66 -13.94
CA ASP A 308 27.47 -29.37 -13.53
C ASP A 308 28.41 -29.84 -14.65
N THR A 309 28.84 -28.93 -15.51
CA THR A 309 30.02 -29.14 -16.34
C THR A 309 31.24 -28.99 -15.43
N GLU A 310 31.54 -30.04 -14.67
CA GLU A 310 32.93 -30.40 -14.39
C GLU A 310 33.54 -30.81 -15.74
N ASP A 311 34.37 -29.94 -16.32
CA ASP A 311 35.47 -30.28 -17.23
C ASP A 311 36.27 -29.00 -17.57
N ASN A 312 37.25 -28.71 -16.72
CA ASN A 312 38.61 -28.30 -17.10
C ASN A 312 39.52 -28.29 -15.86
#